data_AF-J9DSN5-F1
#
_entry.id   AF-J9DSN5-F1
#
_cell.length_a   1.000
_cell.length_b   1.000
_cell.length_c   1.000
_cell.angle_alpha   90.00
_cell.angle_beta   90.00
_cell.angle_gamma   90.00
#
_symmetry.space_group_name_H-M   'P 1'
#
loop_
_entity.id
_entity.type
_entity.pdbx_description
1 polymer ?
#
loop_
_entity_poly.entity_id
_entity_poly.type
_entity_poly.pdbx_seq_one_letter_code
_entity_poly.pdbx_strand_id
1 'polypeptide(L)'
;MLERCPHENYSMRRELIGTVKNIFVTDLQTKFIPVIPKLFNENLMLGNGFSSMDFLRPTMYTMLADLVHHVRSHLSYSLLCCSVYAFTKSMFDPAIQPTVQSMCIKLMMNLIESFVVTEKNHPDQPASLHNWRIKYSTMTCALLEFHNMC
;
A
#
# COMPACT_ATOMS: atom_id res chain seq x y z
N MET A 1 -16.75 -7.31 -7.23
CA MET A 1 -16.61 -8.78 -7.16
C MET A 1 -16.12 -9.23 -5.79
N LEU A 2 -15.00 -8.70 -5.28
CA LEU A 2 -14.52 -8.98 -3.91
C LEU A 2 -15.55 -8.64 -2.81
N GLU A 3 -16.30 -7.54 -2.99
CA GLU A 3 -17.40 -7.13 -2.08
C GLU A 3 -18.54 -8.15 -1.97
N ARG A 4 -18.71 -9.04 -2.96
CA ARG A 4 -19.79 -10.05 -2.99
C ARG A 4 -19.29 -11.45 -2.64
N CYS A 5 -17.99 -11.62 -2.38
CA CYS A 5 -17.43 -12.91 -2.00
C CYS A 5 -17.72 -13.18 -0.51
N PRO A 6 -18.38 -14.29 -0.15
CA PRO A 6 -18.58 -14.66 1.26
C PRO A 6 -17.25 -14.63 2.03
N HIS A 7 -17.26 -14.10 3.25
CA HIS A 7 -16.04 -13.97 4.07
C HIS A 7 -15.43 -15.33 4.45
N GLU A 8 -16.26 -16.37 4.50
CA GLU A 8 -15.90 -17.72 4.93
C GLU A 8 -15.29 -18.57 3.79
N ASN A 9 -15.50 -18.19 2.53
CA ASN A 9 -15.00 -18.98 1.39
C ASN A 9 -13.58 -18.57 1.00
N TYR A 10 -12.61 -19.13 1.72
CA TYR A 10 -11.18 -18.95 1.47
C TYR A 10 -10.76 -19.26 0.02
N SER A 11 -11.18 -20.41 -0.51
CA SER A 11 -10.74 -20.91 -1.82
C SER A 11 -11.13 -19.95 -2.95
N MET A 12 -12.38 -19.48 -2.96
CA MET A 12 -12.87 -18.52 -3.94
C MET A 12 -12.13 -17.18 -3.85
N ARG A 13 -11.87 -16.71 -2.62
CA ARG A 13 -11.15 -15.46 -2.39
C ARG A 13 -9.70 -15.54 -2.87
N ARG A 14 -9.02 -16.67 -2.61
CA ARG A 14 -7.67 -16.92 -3.10
C ARG A 14 -7.60 -16.87 -4.64
N GLU A 15 -8.53 -17.51 -5.32
CA GLU A 15 -8.60 -17.50 -6.79
C GLU A 15 -8.86 -16.08 -7.34
N LEU A 16 -9.76 -15.34 -6.69
CA LEU A 16 -10.07 -13.97 -7.09
C LEU A 16 -8.87 -13.04 -6.89
N ILE A 17 -8.18 -13.13 -5.74
CA ILE A 17 -6.94 -12.38 -5.47
C ILE A 17 -5.86 -12.75 -6.50
N GLY A 18 -5.68 -14.04 -6.80
CA GLY A 18 -4.74 -14.50 -7.81
C GLY A 18 -5.05 -13.95 -9.22
N THR A 19 -6.32 -13.92 -9.59
CA THR A 19 -6.77 -13.36 -10.87
C THR A 19 -6.52 -11.85 -10.94
N VAL A 20 -6.88 -11.11 -9.87
CA VAL A 20 -6.66 -9.67 -9.78
C VAL A 20 -5.16 -9.35 -9.84
N LYS A 21 -4.32 -10.11 -9.14
CA LYS A 21 -2.86 -9.99 -9.22
C LYS A 21 -2.36 -10.08 -10.66
N ASN A 22 -2.84 -11.06 -11.43
CA ASN A 22 -2.40 -11.21 -12.82
C ASN A 22 -2.83 -10.02 -13.69
N ILE A 23 -3.99 -9.42 -13.43
CA ILE A 23 -4.45 -8.21 -14.13
C ILE A 23 -3.53 -7.02 -13.81
N PHE A 24 -3.02 -6.90 -12.58
CA PHE A 24 -2.12 -5.82 -12.20
C PHE A 24 -0.77 -5.84 -12.91
N VAL A 25 -0.39 -6.96 -13.52
CA VAL A 25 0.85 -7.07 -14.32
C VAL A 25 0.63 -6.68 -15.79
N THR A 26 -0.61 -6.42 -16.19
CA THR A 26 -0.96 -5.99 -17.56
C THR A 26 -1.03 -4.47 -17.67
N ASP A 27 -1.10 -3.97 -18.90
CA ASP A 27 -1.24 -2.53 -19.20
C ASP A 27 -2.54 -1.89 -18.65
N LEU A 28 -3.44 -2.68 -18.05
CA LEU A 28 -4.67 -2.20 -17.43
C LEU A 28 -4.48 -1.65 -16.01
N GLN A 29 -3.30 -1.80 -15.40
CA GLN A 29 -3.03 -1.43 -14.00
C GLN A 29 -3.36 0.03 -13.64
N THR A 30 -3.20 0.98 -14.56
CA THR A 30 -3.53 2.40 -14.33
C THR A 30 -5.03 2.61 -14.11
N LYS A 31 -5.89 1.75 -14.66
CA LYS A 31 -7.35 1.79 -14.43
C LYS A 31 -7.72 1.47 -12.98
N PHE A 32 -6.81 0.86 -12.22
CA PHE A 32 -7.02 0.53 -10.81
C PHE A 32 -6.63 1.65 -9.83
N ILE A 33 -6.01 2.73 -10.30
CA ILE A 33 -5.62 3.87 -9.44
C ILE A 33 -6.79 4.37 -8.57
N PRO A 34 -8.01 4.60 -9.08
CA PRO A 34 -9.12 5.09 -8.26
C PRO A 34 -9.57 4.11 -7.17
N VAL A 35 -9.27 2.82 -7.31
CA VAL A 35 -9.70 1.78 -6.36
C VAL A 35 -8.59 1.37 -5.39
N ILE A 36 -7.36 1.88 -5.52
CA ILE A 36 -6.24 1.58 -4.61
C ILE A 36 -6.62 1.71 -3.13
N PRO A 37 -7.31 2.78 -2.67
CA PRO A 37 -7.68 2.88 -1.25
C PRO A 37 -8.59 1.74 -0.78
N LYS A 38 -9.46 1.24 -1.66
CA LYS A 38 -10.31 0.08 -1.37
C LYS A 38 -9.49 -1.20 -1.29
N LEU A 39 -8.48 -1.33 -2.16
CA LEU A 39 -7.61 -2.51 -2.18
C LEU A 39 -6.75 -2.62 -0.91
N PHE A 40 -6.44 -1.51 -0.23
CA PHE A 40 -5.77 -1.55 1.08
C PHE A 40 -6.68 -1.94 2.26
N ASN A 41 -7.99 -2.08 2.04
CA ASN A 41 -8.91 -2.51 3.08
C ASN A 41 -8.84 -4.04 3.25
N GLU A 42 -8.13 -4.49 4.28
CA GLU A 42 -7.99 -5.91 4.62
C GLU A 42 -9.34 -6.62 4.82
N ASN A 43 -10.32 -5.97 5.46
CA ASN A 43 -11.64 -6.59 5.66
C ASN A 43 -12.36 -6.83 4.32
N LEU A 44 -12.15 -5.95 3.34
CA LEU A 44 -12.68 -6.11 2.00
C LEU A 44 -11.94 -7.22 1.23
N MET A 45 -10.60 -7.19 1.27
CA MET A 45 -9.74 -8.07 0.48
C MET A 45 -9.65 -9.48 1.03
N LEU A 46 -9.50 -9.63 2.35
CA LEU A 46 -9.24 -10.87 3.06
C LEU A 46 -10.49 -11.41 3.77
N GLY A 47 -11.40 -10.52 4.19
CA GLY A 47 -12.52 -10.88 5.05
C GLY A 47 -12.09 -11.16 6.50
N ASN A 48 -13.02 -11.69 7.29
CA ASN A 48 -12.82 -11.88 8.74
C ASN A 48 -12.38 -13.30 9.13
N GLY A 49 -12.24 -14.20 8.15
CA GLY A 49 -11.82 -15.58 8.40
C GLY A 49 -10.33 -15.67 8.72
N PHE A 50 -9.98 -16.35 9.81
CA PHE A 50 -8.60 -16.51 10.28
C PHE A 50 -7.66 -17.05 9.19
N SER A 51 -8.06 -18.13 8.49
CA SER A 51 -7.26 -18.71 7.40
C SER A 51 -7.05 -17.74 6.23
N SER A 52 -8.06 -16.95 5.87
CA SER A 52 -7.91 -15.93 4.82
C SER A 52 -6.92 -14.84 5.24
N MET A 53 -6.99 -14.40 6.49
CA MET A 53 -6.07 -13.41 7.03
C MET A 53 -4.63 -13.92 7.07
N ASP A 54 -4.38 -15.14 7.53
CA ASP A 54 -2.99 -15.63 7.67
C ASP A 54 -2.33 -15.97 6.33
N PHE A 55 -3.06 -16.63 5.42
CA PHE A 55 -2.48 -17.12 4.18
C PHE A 55 -2.55 -16.12 3.01
N LEU A 56 -3.56 -15.25 2.96
CA LEU A 56 -3.73 -14.31 1.84
C LEU A 56 -3.12 -12.94 2.12
N ARG A 57 -2.94 -12.53 3.39
CA ARG A 57 -2.37 -11.22 3.73
C ARG A 57 -0.97 -11.00 3.12
N PRO A 58 -0.02 -11.94 3.17
CA PRO A 58 1.28 -11.75 2.50
C PRO A 58 1.12 -11.56 0.98
N THR A 59 0.28 -12.38 0.35
CA THR A 59 0.01 -12.32 -1.10
C THR A 59 -0.61 -10.98 -1.49
N MET A 60 -1.56 -10.49 -0.70
CA MET A 60 -2.22 -9.20 -0.89
C MET A 60 -1.22 -8.05 -0.80
N TYR A 61 -0.37 -8.01 0.23
CA TYR A 61 0.61 -6.93 0.36
C TYR A 61 1.64 -6.94 -0.76
N THR A 62 2.10 -8.12 -1.20
CA THR A 62 2.99 -8.22 -2.37
C THR A 62 2.33 -7.71 -3.65
N MET A 63 1.09 -8.15 -3.98
CA MET A 63 0.43 -7.67 -5.21
C MET A 63 0.13 -6.16 -5.18
N LEU A 64 -0.15 -5.59 -4.00
CA LEU A 64 -0.39 -4.15 -3.85
C LEU A 64 0.91 -3.37 -3.95
N ALA A 65 2.01 -3.90 -3.41
CA ALA A 65 3.33 -3.31 -3.56
C ALA A 65 3.73 -3.24 -5.04
N ASP A 66 3.54 -4.32 -5.79
CA ASP A 66 3.82 -4.39 -7.23
C ASP A 66 2.97 -3.38 -8.02
N LEU A 67 1.65 -3.34 -7.75
CA LEU A 67 0.73 -2.39 -8.39
C LEU A 67 1.17 -0.95 -8.13
N VAL A 68 1.33 -0.57 -6.86
CA VAL A 68 1.69 0.80 -6.47
C VAL A 68 3.06 1.18 -7.01
N HIS A 69 4.03 0.25 -6.99
CA HIS A 69 5.33 0.47 -7.61
C HIS A 69 5.17 0.83 -9.08
N HIS A 70 4.36 0.07 -9.82
CA HIS A 70 4.16 0.31 -11.24
C HIS A 70 3.49 1.66 -11.50
N VAL A 71 2.39 1.98 -10.80
CA VAL A 71 1.58 3.16 -11.10
C VAL A 71 2.06 4.43 -10.41
N ARG A 72 3.14 4.40 -9.61
CA ARG A 72 3.58 5.50 -8.73
C ARG A 72 3.67 6.87 -9.41
N SER A 73 4.12 6.92 -10.67
CA SER A 73 4.25 8.15 -11.45
C SER A 73 2.92 8.80 -11.83
N HIS A 74 1.82 8.04 -11.76
CA HIS A 74 0.46 8.46 -12.08
C HIS A 74 -0.39 8.69 -10.83
N LEU A 75 0.17 8.44 -9.64
CA LEU A 75 -0.56 8.63 -8.38
C LEU A 75 -0.65 10.11 -8.03
N SER A 76 -1.85 10.54 -7.62
CA SER A 76 -2.02 11.83 -6.99
C SER A 76 -1.31 11.88 -5.63
N TYR A 77 -1.00 13.09 -5.17
CA TYR A 77 -0.41 13.31 -3.85
C TYR A 77 -1.19 12.63 -2.71
N SER A 78 -2.53 12.67 -2.75
CA SER A 78 -3.38 12.03 -1.74
C SER A 78 -3.26 10.50 -1.74
N LEU A 79 -3.19 9.89 -2.92
CA LEU A 79 -3.01 8.44 -3.06
C LEU A 79 -1.60 8.00 -2.68
N LEU A 80 -0.57 8.81 -2.95
CA LEU A 80 0.77 8.58 -2.44
C LEU A 80 0.78 8.57 -0.91
N CYS A 81 0.17 9.56 -0.24
CA CYS A 81 0.07 9.59 1.22
C CYS A 81 -0.67 8.36 1.78
N CYS A 82 -1.78 7.97 1.15
CA CYS A 82 -2.54 6.78 1.54
C CYS A 82 -1.69 5.50 1.43
N SER A 83 -0.94 5.36 0.34
CA SER A 83 -0.10 4.18 0.09
C SER A 83 1.05 4.11 1.10
N VAL A 84 1.72 5.23 1.39
CA VAL A 84 2.76 5.32 2.42
C VAL A 84 2.24 4.92 3.78
N TYR A 85 1.08 5.43 4.18
CA TYR A 85 0.49 5.10 5.47
C TYR A 85 0.21 3.59 5.57
N ALA A 86 -0.37 3.01 4.51
CA ALA A 86 -0.68 1.58 4.47
C ALA A 86 0.59 0.72 4.56
N PHE A 87 1.62 0.99 3.74
CA PHE A 87 2.87 0.21 3.77
C PHE A 87 3.67 0.40 5.05
N THR A 88 3.64 1.59 5.65
CA THR A 88 4.23 1.81 6.98
C THR A 88 3.63 0.88 8.02
N LYS A 89 2.30 0.74 8.05
CA LYS A 89 1.64 -0.22 8.95
C LYS A 89 2.11 -1.65 8.69
N SER A 90 2.26 -2.05 7.42
CA SER A 90 2.68 -3.41 7.04
C SER A 90 4.15 -3.71 7.36
N MET A 91 5.04 -2.72 7.30
CA MET A 91 6.46 -2.87 7.63
C MET A 91 6.67 -3.22 9.10
N PHE A 92 5.81 -2.69 9.98
CA PHE A 92 5.92 -2.87 11.43
C PHE A 92 4.98 -3.93 11.99
N ASP A 93 4.17 -4.57 11.13
CA ASP A 93 3.28 -5.64 11.55
C ASP A 93 4.07 -6.96 11.72
N PRO A 94 4.21 -7.50 12.95
CA PRO A 94 4.93 -8.75 13.19
C PRO A 94 4.24 -9.98 12.58
N ALA A 95 2.97 -9.87 12.18
CA ALA A 95 2.25 -10.92 11.47
C ALA A 95 2.65 -11.02 9.98
N ILE A 96 3.38 -10.04 9.45
CA ILE A 96 3.87 -10.02 8.07
C ILE A 96 5.27 -10.63 8.01
N GLN A 97 5.52 -11.44 6.96
CA GLN A 97 6.83 -12.06 6.77
C GLN A 97 7.93 -11.00 6.53
N PRO A 98 9.15 -11.18 7.08
CA PRO A 98 10.25 -10.23 6.92
C PRO A 98 10.63 -9.91 5.46
N THR A 99 10.41 -10.87 4.54
CA THR A 99 10.60 -10.69 3.10
C THR A 99 9.64 -9.66 2.51
N VAL A 100 8.38 -9.67 2.93
CA VAL A 100 7.34 -8.70 2.52
C VAL A 100 7.58 -7.35 3.19
N GLN A 101 8.02 -7.32 4.45
CA GLN A 101 8.43 -6.07 5.11
C GLN A 101 9.58 -5.39 4.36
N SER A 102 10.61 -6.15 3.97
CA SER A 102 11.75 -5.65 3.18
C SER A 102 11.32 -5.08 1.82
N MET A 103 10.33 -5.70 1.18
CA MET A 103 9.72 -5.22 -0.06
C MET A 103 9.01 -3.88 0.14
N CYS A 104 8.22 -3.76 1.22
CA CYS A 104 7.52 -2.52 1.58
C CYS A 104 8.51 -1.37 1.85
N ILE A 105 9.63 -1.65 2.53
CA ILE A 105 10.70 -0.66 2.77
C ILE A 105 11.29 -0.17 1.44
N LYS A 106 11.60 -1.08 0.52
CA LYS A 106 12.12 -0.71 -0.80
C LYS A 106 11.11 0.13 -1.59
N LEU A 107 9.82 -0.21 -1.54
CA LEU A 107 8.77 0.56 -2.19
C LEU A 107 8.65 1.97 -1.59
N MET A 108 8.72 2.09 -0.25
CA MET A 108 8.66 3.38 0.44
C MET A 108 9.71 4.36 -0.08
N MET A 109 10.94 3.90 -0.31
CA MET A 109 12.01 4.74 -0.88
C MET A 109 11.66 5.23 -2.29
N ASN A 110 11.07 4.37 -3.13
CA ASN A 110 10.61 4.75 -4.47
C ASN A 110 9.43 5.75 -4.45
N LEU A 111 8.58 5.68 -3.43
CA LEU A 111 7.47 6.62 -3.27
C LEU A 111 7.94 8.01 -2.87
N ILE A 112 8.99 8.12 -2.05
CA ILE A 112 9.62 9.40 -1.69
C ILE A 112 10.07 10.16 -2.95
N GLU A 113 10.71 9.48 -3.90
CA GLU A 113 11.09 10.09 -5.18
C GLU A 113 9.86 10.59 -5.95
N SER A 114 8.77 9.82 -5.95
CA SER A 114 7.52 10.17 -6.63
C SER A 114 6.85 11.41 -6.01
N PHE A 115 6.96 11.59 -4.68
CA PHE A 115 6.50 12.81 -4.00
C PHE A 115 7.29 14.05 -4.46
N VAL A 116 8.62 13.96 -4.49
CA VAL A 116 9.49 15.07 -4.89
C VAL A 116 9.16 15.52 -6.33
N VAL A 117 8.91 14.57 -7.23
CA VAL A 117 8.49 14.88 -8.61
C VAL A 117 7.10 15.52 -8.65
N THR A 118 6.14 14.98 -7.90
CA THR A 118 4.76 15.50 -7.85
C THR A 118 4.73 16.93 -7.30
N GLU A 119 5.55 17.24 -6.30
CA GLU A 119 5.67 18.58 -5.72
C GLU A 119 6.24 19.59 -6.73
N LYS A 120 7.30 19.24 -7.47
CA LYS A 120 7.89 20.11 -8.50
C LYS A 120 6.90 20.51 -9.60
N ASN A 121 5.94 19.64 -9.91
CA ASN A 121 4.93 19.87 -10.94
C ASN A 121 3.74 20.72 -10.44
N HIS A 122 3.64 21.02 -9.14
CA HIS A 122 2.59 21.86 -8.54
C HIS A 122 3.19 22.99 -7.67
N PRO A 123 3.79 24.03 -8.27
CA PRO A 123 4.43 25.13 -7.54
C PRO A 123 3.45 26.03 -6.75
N ASP A 124 2.16 26.03 -7.11
CA ASP A 124 1.13 26.94 -6.55
C ASP A 124 0.36 26.38 -5.34
N GLN A 125 0.92 25.43 -4.58
CA GLN A 125 0.31 24.96 -3.33
C GLN A 125 1.08 25.47 -2.10
N PRO A 126 0.82 26.72 -1.61
CA PRO A 126 1.74 27.44 -0.72
C PRO A 126 1.41 27.26 0.78
N ALA A 127 0.87 26.12 1.23
CA ALA A 127 0.42 25.98 2.63
C ALA A 127 0.59 24.61 3.29
N SER A 128 1.34 23.67 2.70
CA SER A 128 1.59 22.37 3.35
C SER A 128 3.04 22.09 3.70
N LEU A 129 4.00 23.00 3.52
CA LEU A 129 5.40 22.77 3.94
C LEU A 129 5.53 22.51 5.46
N HIS A 130 4.70 23.14 6.29
CA HIS A 130 4.64 22.81 7.72
C HIS A 130 4.02 21.42 7.95
N ASN A 131 2.96 21.09 7.22
CA ASN A 131 2.33 19.76 7.26
C ASN A 131 3.21 18.67 6.62
N TRP A 132 4.11 19.01 5.70
CA TRP A 132 5.04 18.10 5.05
C TRP A 132 6.24 17.86 5.94
N ARG A 133 6.82 18.89 6.55
CA ARG A 133 7.80 18.69 7.61
C ARG A 133 7.20 17.94 8.79
N ILE A 134 5.93 18.15 9.16
CA ILE A 134 5.25 17.36 10.20
C ILE A 134 4.95 15.93 9.72
N LYS A 135 4.49 15.69 8.49
CA LYS A 135 4.19 14.34 7.97
C LYS A 135 5.43 13.54 7.59
N TYR A 136 6.45 14.19 7.05
CA TYR A 136 7.78 13.66 6.82
C TYR A 136 8.52 13.50 8.14
N SER A 137 8.31 14.39 9.12
CA SER A 137 8.63 14.17 10.54
C SER A 137 7.80 13.05 11.14
N THR A 138 6.59 12.75 10.67
CA THR A 138 5.80 11.59 11.16
C THR A 138 6.33 10.31 10.52
N MET A 139 6.76 10.37 9.26
CA MET A 139 7.41 9.26 8.57
C MET A 139 8.81 9.00 9.15
N THR A 140 9.57 10.04 9.47
CA THR A 140 10.87 9.94 10.17
C THR A 140 10.73 9.74 11.68
N CYS A 141 9.68 10.21 12.36
CA CYS A 141 9.35 9.89 13.77
C CYS A 141 8.86 8.47 13.89
N ALA A 142 8.05 7.95 12.96
CA ALA A 142 7.71 6.53 12.92
C ALA A 142 8.97 5.67 12.70
N LEU A 143 9.96 6.19 11.96
CA LEU A 143 11.28 5.55 11.81
C LEU A 143 12.20 5.78 13.04
N LEU A 144 12.09 6.89 13.79
CA LEU A 144 12.94 7.26 14.95
C LEU A 144 12.42 6.71 16.30
N GLU A 145 11.11 6.70 16.53
CA GLU A 145 10.48 5.99 17.66
C GLU A 145 10.81 4.49 17.60
N PHE A 146 10.99 3.95 16.38
CA PHE A 146 11.46 2.59 16.16
C PHE A 146 12.95 2.39 16.50
N HIS A 147 13.83 3.38 16.28
CA HIS A 147 15.25 3.28 16.71
C HIS A 147 15.40 3.30 18.24
N ASN A 148 14.52 4.02 18.94
CA ASN A 148 14.54 4.13 20.41
C ASN A 148 13.79 3.00 21.15
N MET A 149 13.13 2.08 20.43
CA MET A 149 12.49 0.88 20.99
C MET A 149 13.31 -0.41 20.78
N CYS A 150 14.50 -0.33 20.15
CA CYS A 150 15.50 -1.39 20.10
C CYS A 150 16.62 -1.16 21.14
#